data_AF-A0A947QWK1-F1
#
_entry.id   AF-A0A947QWK1-F1
#
_cell.length_a   1.000
_cell.length_b   1.000
_cell.length_c   1.000
_cell.angle_alpha   90.00
_cell.angle_beta   90.00
_cell.angle_gamma   90.00
#
_symmetry.space_group_name_H-M   'P 1'
#
loop_
_entity.id
_entity.type
_entity.pdbx_description
1 polymer ?
#
loop_
_entity_poly.entity_id
_entity_poly.type
_entity_poly.pdbx_seq_one_letter_code
_entity_poly.pdbx_strand_id
1 'polypeptide(L)'
;MLKNEEEQFGRALTNGEAEIQKDIARAAEALDVLANESQVARLEMALNAVSQIMQNQDALQIFNGSLRPVLGRLRSEFKAEAAGKDVSEDALLDIRKKAEELKEHRFTVRGDRAFYYFETHGFPLEMTQEILEESGFKVDSEGFDKAFLEHQKKSRAGAEQKFSGGLADNSDEVRKLHTATHLMLEALKRVLGRHVEQKGSNITAERLRFDFNYDSPLTPEQIAEVEKIVNDAIKADYPVSFTEMTVLEAREKKATGVFADKYEGELSGKVKVYSIDDFSKEICGGPHATHTGELGSFKIVKEQSSSAGVRRIKGVLR
;
A
#
# COMPACT_ATOMS: atom_id res chain seq x y z
N MET A 1 1.53 -23.71 5.18
CA MET A 1 0.87 -22.58 4.51
C MET A 1 0.01 -21.84 5.50
N LEU A 2 -1.11 -22.40 5.96
CA LEU A 2 -1.99 -21.79 6.98
C LEU A 2 -1.24 -21.29 8.24
N LYS A 3 -0.35 -22.11 8.83
CA LYS A 3 0.43 -21.68 10.02
C LYS A 3 1.31 -20.44 9.79
N ASN A 4 1.82 -20.24 8.57
CA ASN A 4 2.74 -19.13 8.27
C ASN A 4 1.97 -17.85 7.89
N GLU A 5 0.78 -18.01 7.30
CA GLU A 5 -0.18 -16.92 7.07
C GLU A 5 -0.86 -16.50 8.39
N GLU A 6 -1.22 -17.45 9.26
CA GLU A 6 -1.68 -17.19 10.64
C GLU A 6 -0.59 -16.53 11.47
N GLU A 7 0.68 -16.93 11.32
CA GLU A 7 1.79 -16.26 12.02
C GLU A 7 2.07 -14.86 11.47
N GLN A 8 1.97 -14.63 10.15
CA GLN A 8 2.17 -13.30 9.56
C GLN A 8 1.00 -12.35 9.85
N PHE A 9 -0.23 -12.85 9.72
CA PHE A 9 -1.44 -12.15 10.12
C PHE A 9 -1.42 -11.90 11.63
N GLY A 10 -1.05 -12.89 12.43
CA GLY A 10 -0.86 -12.77 13.87
C GLY A 10 0.16 -11.69 14.23
N ARG A 11 1.32 -11.65 13.56
CA ARG A 11 2.33 -10.59 13.76
C ARG A 11 1.84 -9.21 13.33
N ALA A 12 1.11 -9.11 12.21
CA ALA A 12 0.50 -7.87 11.75
C ALA A 12 -0.54 -7.36 12.76
N LEU A 13 -1.38 -8.26 13.28
CA LEU A 13 -2.34 -7.98 14.34
C LEU A 13 -1.64 -7.49 15.60
N THR A 14 -0.63 -8.22 16.10
CA THR A 14 0.11 -7.84 17.30
C THR A 14 0.81 -6.49 17.15
N ASN A 15 1.40 -6.19 15.99
CA ASN A 15 2.09 -4.92 15.75
C ASN A 15 1.10 -3.75 15.60
N GLY A 16 0.00 -3.95 14.87
CA GLY A 16 -1.06 -2.95 14.71
C GLY A 16 -1.74 -2.63 16.04
N GLU A 17 -2.12 -3.66 16.79
CA GLU A 17 -2.69 -3.54 18.13
C GLU A 17 -1.74 -2.81 19.09
N ALA A 18 -0.45 -3.15 19.11
CA ALA A 18 0.53 -2.48 19.96
C ALA A 18 0.69 -0.99 19.63
N GLU A 19 0.61 -0.59 18.35
CA GLU A 19 0.65 0.83 17.96
C GLU A 19 -0.65 1.57 18.31
N ILE A 20 -1.81 0.94 18.10
CA ILE A 20 -3.11 1.50 18.51
C ILE A 20 -3.14 1.72 20.02
N GLN A 21 -2.68 0.75 20.81
CA GLN A 21 -2.60 0.86 22.28
C GLN A 21 -1.64 1.97 22.74
N LYS A 22 -0.53 2.20 22.04
CA LYS A 22 0.36 3.34 22.34
C LYS A 22 -0.33 4.69 22.09
N ASP A 23 -1.08 4.80 21.00
CA ASP A 23 -1.78 6.04 20.68
C ASP A 23 -2.97 6.29 21.64
N ILE A 24 -3.68 5.23 22.06
CA ILE A 24 -4.67 5.29 23.14
C ILE A 24 -4.01 5.75 24.45
N ALA A 25 -2.89 5.14 24.84
CA ALA A 25 -2.18 5.48 26.08
C ALA A 25 -1.71 6.94 26.10
N ARG A 26 -1.20 7.45 24.97
CA ARG A 26 -0.81 8.86 24.83
C ARG A 26 -2.00 9.82 24.95
N ALA A 27 -3.13 9.46 24.35
CA ALA A 27 -4.35 10.26 24.46
C ALA A 27 -4.90 10.27 25.91
N ALA A 28 -4.90 9.11 26.57
CA ALA A 28 -5.31 8.98 27.96
C ALA A 28 -4.38 9.74 28.92
N GLU A 29 -3.06 9.64 28.74
CA GLU A 29 -2.06 10.40 29.51
C GLU A 29 -2.22 11.90 29.32
N ALA A 30 -2.45 12.36 28.09
CA ALA A 30 -2.74 13.75 27.80
C ALA A 30 -3.99 14.25 28.54
N LEU A 31 -5.07 13.46 28.56
CA LEU A 31 -6.31 13.81 29.27
C LEU A 31 -6.17 13.78 30.80
N ASP A 32 -5.37 12.87 31.33
CA ASP A 32 -5.10 12.78 32.77
C ASP A 32 -4.26 13.96 33.27
N VAL A 33 -3.27 14.40 32.47
CA VAL A 33 -2.48 15.61 32.73
C VAL A 33 -3.35 16.87 32.75
N LEU A 34 -4.38 16.95 31.88
CA LEU A 34 -5.36 18.05 31.91
C LEU A 34 -6.21 18.04 33.20
N ALA A 35 -6.45 16.88 33.80
CA ALA A 35 -7.31 16.71 34.97
C ALA A 35 -6.57 16.96 36.31
N ASN A 36 -5.27 16.66 36.37
CA ASN A 36 -4.58 16.48 37.64
C ASN A 36 -3.43 17.46 37.99
N GLU A 37 -2.86 18.26 37.07
CA GLU A 37 -1.71 19.13 37.41
C GLU A 37 -1.84 20.61 37.01
N SER A 38 -1.35 21.48 37.90
CA SER A 38 -1.40 22.95 37.87
C SER A 38 -0.47 23.64 36.84
N GLN A 39 0.25 22.89 35.99
CA GLN A 39 1.24 23.49 35.08
C GLN A 39 0.74 23.61 33.64
N VAL A 40 0.28 24.81 33.30
CA VAL A 40 -0.21 25.24 31.96
C VAL A 40 0.72 24.88 30.80
N ALA A 41 2.03 24.79 31.04
CA ALA A 41 3.01 24.41 30.01
C ALA A 41 2.87 22.95 29.53
N ARG A 42 2.43 22.02 30.40
CA ARG A 42 2.18 20.63 30.02
C ARG A 42 0.80 20.46 29.39
N LEU A 43 -0.19 21.24 29.83
CA LEU A 43 -1.49 21.36 29.16
C LEU A 43 -1.32 21.83 27.71
N GLU A 44 -0.54 22.87 27.42
CA GLU A 44 -0.28 23.31 26.03
C GLU A 44 0.41 22.22 25.18
N MET A 45 1.29 21.42 25.77
CA MET A 45 2.01 20.35 25.07
C MET A 45 1.11 19.14 24.78
N ALA A 46 0.31 18.72 25.76
CA ALA A 46 -0.71 17.68 25.62
C ALA A 46 -1.79 18.09 24.61
N LEU A 47 -2.25 19.34 24.66
CA LEU A 47 -3.28 19.86 23.76
C LEU A 47 -2.75 20.07 22.32
N ASN A 48 -1.49 20.45 22.15
CA ASN A 48 -0.84 20.47 20.82
C ASN A 48 -0.72 19.06 20.24
N ALA A 49 -0.39 18.05 21.06
CA ALA A 49 -0.37 16.66 20.61
C ALA A 49 -1.77 16.18 20.17
N VAL A 50 -2.80 16.47 20.96
CA VAL A 50 -4.21 16.17 20.62
C VAL A 50 -4.67 16.95 19.38
N SER A 51 -4.27 18.21 19.22
CA SER A 51 -4.59 19.03 18.05
C SER A 51 -3.94 18.53 16.76
N GLN A 52 -2.76 17.92 16.82
CA GLN A 52 -2.16 17.30 15.63
C GLN A 52 -2.88 16.00 15.24
N ILE A 53 -3.56 15.36 16.20
CA ILE A 53 -4.30 14.11 16.03
C ILE A 53 -5.74 14.35 15.57
N MET A 54 -6.31 15.56 15.68
CA MET A 54 -7.73 15.81 15.38
C MET A 54 -7.94 16.83 14.25
N GLN A 55 -8.70 16.47 13.21
CA GLN A 55 -9.36 17.44 12.32
C GLN A 55 -10.86 17.22 12.30
N ASN A 56 -11.51 17.56 13.41
CA ASN A 56 -12.96 17.78 13.43
C ASN A 56 -13.19 19.30 13.34
N GLN A 57 -13.91 19.80 12.33
CA GLN A 57 -14.21 21.23 12.20
C GLN A 57 -15.04 21.76 13.37
N ASP A 58 -15.87 20.92 13.99
CA ASP A 58 -16.62 21.23 15.21
C ASP A 58 -15.71 21.21 16.43
N ALA A 59 -14.74 20.28 16.50
CA ALA A 59 -13.72 20.30 17.56
C ALA A 59 -12.75 21.47 17.40
N LEU A 60 -12.45 21.91 16.17
CA LEU A 60 -11.69 23.13 15.87
C LEU A 60 -12.51 24.39 16.14
N GLN A 61 -13.84 24.36 15.99
CA GLN A 61 -14.73 25.44 16.39
C GLN A 61 -14.92 25.51 17.91
N ILE A 62 -15.05 24.37 18.60
CA ILE A 62 -15.04 24.29 20.07
C ILE A 62 -13.65 24.67 20.59
N PHE A 63 -12.58 24.24 19.92
CA PHE A 63 -11.22 24.63 20.24
C PHE A 63 -11.01 26.14 20.07
N ASN A 64 -11.36 26.73 18.92
CA ASN A 64 -11.17 28.15 18.67
C ASN A 64 -12.21 29.05 19.37
N GLY A 65 -13.42 28.55 19.61
CA GLY A 65 -14.57 29.30 20.15
C GLY A 65 -14.77 29.14 21.64
N SER A 66 -14.43 27.99 22.22
CA SER A 66 -14.64 27.70 23.65
C SER A 66 -13.32 27.51 24.41
N LEU A 67 -12.35 26.76 23.88
CA LEU A 67 -11.07 26.50 24.56
C LEU A 67 -10.04 27.60 24.36
N ARG A 68 -9.89 28.19 23.19
CA ARG A 68 -8.88 29.23 22.88
C ARG A 68 -9.11 30.54 23.65
N PRO A 69 -10.35 31.01 23.88
CA PRO A 69 -10.61 32.11 24.80
C PRO A 69 -10.36 31.74 26.27
N VAL A 70 -10.59 30.47 26.64
CA VAL A 70 -10.29 29.95 27.99
C VAL A 70 -8.77 29.86 28.20
N LEU A 71 -8.02 29.31 27.25
CA LEU A 71 -6.55 29.30 27.21
C LEU A 71 -5.97 30.71 27.16
N GLY A 72 -6.62 31.66 26.48
CA GLY A 72 -6.25 33.07 26.48
C GLY A 72 -6.44 33.72 27.85
N ARG A 73 -7.56 33.42 28.54
CA ARG A 73 -7.84 33.87 29.92
C ARG A 73 -6.88 33.22 30.92
N LEU A 74 -6.69 31.91 30.85
CA LEU A 74 -5.66 31.17 31.57
C LEU A 74 -4.28 31.76 31.32
N ARG A 75 -3.88 32.06 30.08
CA ARG A 75 -2.59 32.69 29.79
C ARG A 75 -2.45 34.09 30.41
N SER A 76 -3.54 34.86 30.48
CA SER A 76 -3.53 36.17 31.16
C SER A 76 -3.53 36.07 32.69
N GLU A 77 -4.21 35.08 33.25
CA GLU A 77 -4.28 34.80 34.69
C GLU A 77 -3.00 34.10 35.19
N PHE A 78 -2.38 33.24 34.38
CA PHE A 78 -1.07 32.65 34.63
C PHE A 78 0.09 33.62 34.39
N LYS A 79 -0.06 34.61 33.49
CA LYS A 79 0.83 35.79 33.51
C LYS A 79 0.70 36.55 34.83
N ALA A 80 -0.47 36.50 35.48
CA ALA A 80 -0.65 37.05 36.82
C ALA A 80 -0.09 36.11 37.90
N GLU A 81 -0.07 34.80 37.70
CA GLU A 81 0.60 33.80 38.58
C GLU A 81 2.14 33.91 38.52
N ALA A 82 2.72 34.10 37.32
CA ALA A 82 4.13 34.51 37.15
C ALA A 82 4.42 35.90 37.76
N ALA A 83 3.37 36.68 38.04
CA ALA A 83 3.41 37.94 38.78
C ALA A 83 2.89 37.80 40.24
N GLY A 84 2.71 36.58 40.75
CA GLY A 84 2.39 36.30 42.17
C GLY A 84 0.93 36.45 42.59
N LYS A 85 -0.06 36.20 41.73
CA LYS A 85 -1.48 36.10 42.12
C LYS A 85 -2.00 34.67 42.03
N ASP A 86 -2.58 34.18 43.14
CA ASP A 86 -3.24 32.87 43.23
C ASP A 86 -4.41 32.75 42.25
N VAL A 87 -4.42 31.67 41.47
CA VAL A 87 -5.56 31.27 40.63
C VAL A 87 -6.69 30.80 41.56
N SER A 88 -7.91 31.31 41.38
CA SER A 88 -9.03 30.95 42.27
C SER A 88 -9.41 29.48 42.13
N GLU A 89 -9.79 28.83 43.24
CA GLU A 89 -10.28 27.43 43.23
C GLU A 89 -11.42 27.21 42.24
N ASP A 90 -12.29 28.22 42.05
CA ASP A 90 -13.41 28.16 41.10
C ASP A 90 -12.94 27.98 39.64
N ALA A 91 -11.82 28.60 39.26
CA ALA A 91 -11.25 28.46 37.92
C ALA A 91 -10.67 27.06 37.67
N LEU A 92 -10.02 26.48 38.69
CA LEU A 92 -9.53 25.10 38.64
C LEU A 92 -10.69 24.08 38.58
N LEU A 93 -11.80 24.37 39.27
CA LEU A 93 -12.98 23.52 39.26
C LEU A 93 -13.66 23.50 37.87
N ASP A 94 -13.75 24.65 37.19
CA ASP A 94 -14.31 24.75 35.83
C ASP A 94 -13.45 24.02 34.78
N ILE A 95 -12.12 24.07 34.94
CA ILE A 95 -11.18 23.31 34.09
C ILE A 95 -11.38 21.80 34.28
N ARG A 96 -11.43 21.33 35.54
CA ARG A 96 -11.67 19.90 35.83
C ARG A 96 -13.00 19.42 35.27
N LYS A 97 -14.07 20.21 35.45
CA LYS A 97 -15.39 19.87 34.93
C LYS A 97 -15.39 19.73 33.41
N LYS A 98 -14.77 20.67 32.70
CA LYS A 98 -14.63 20.60 31.23
C LYS A 98 -13.73 19.47 30.75
N ALA A 99 -12.68 19.13 31.49
CA ALA A 99 -11.84 17.97 31.18
C ALA A 99 -12.61 16.66 31.34
N GLU A 100 -13.44 16.52 32.36
CA GLU A 100 -14.34 15.38 32.54
C GLU A 100 -15.43 15.33 31.45
N GLU A 101 -16.03 16.46 31.08
CA GLU A 101 -16.97 16.53 29.94
C GLU A 101 -16.30 16.11 28.62
N LEU A 102 -15.02 16.45 28.41
CA LEU A 102 -14.24 16.00 27.25
C LEU A 102 -13.89 14.51 27.30
N LYS A 103 -13.72 13.91 28.48
CA LYS A 103 -13.59 12.44 28.62
C LYS A 103 -14.89 11.71 28.26
N GLU A 104 -16.05 12.30 28.58
CA GLU A 104 -17.35 11.73 28.23
C GLU A 104 -17.68 11.84 26.73
N HIS A 105 -17.12 12.85 26.04
CA HIS A 105 -17.26 13.03 24.59
C HIS A 105 -16.17 12.26 23.83
N ARG A 106 -16.50 11.01 23.46
CA ARG A 106 -15.67 10.07 22.68
C ARG A 106 -14.85 10.75 21.57
N PHE A 107 -13.53 10.61 21.63
CA PHE A 107 -12.59 11.19 20.65
C PHE A 107 -12.61 10.39 19.33
N THR A 108 -12.58 11.08 18.19
CA THR A 108 -12.50 10.43 16.87
C THR A 108 -11.05 10.43 16.35
N VAL A 109 -10.50 9.24 16.08
CA VAL A 109 -9.21 9.01 15.41
C VAL A 109 -9.32 9.36 13.93
N ARG A 110 -8.32 10.09 13.40
CA ARG A 110 -8.28 10.49 11.99
C ARG A 110 -8.25 9.28 11.05
N GLY A 111 -8.95 9.42 9.93
CA GLY A 111 -8.99 8.42 8.88
C GLY A 111 -7.63 8.14 8.22
N ASP A 112 -6.74 9.13 8.10
CA ASP A 112 -5.38 8.91 7.59
C ASP A 112 -4.48 8.15 8.56
N ARG A 113 -4.72 8.30 9.87
CA ARG A 113 -4.05 7.51 10.92
C ARG A 113 -4.57 6.08 10.94
N ALA A 114 -5.88 5.89 10.79
CA ALA A 114 -6.46 4.57 10.57
C ALA A 114 -5.91 3.92 9.27
N PHE A 115 -5.77 4.71 8.20
CA PHE A 115 -5.17 4.26 6.95
C PHE A 115 -3.69 3.91 7.12
N TYR A 116 -2.95 4.61 7.97
CA TYR A 116 -1.57 4.25 8.31
C TYR A 116 -1.48 2.86 8.96
N TYR A 117 -2.40 2.50 9.86
CA TYR A 117 -2.45 1.14 10.44
C TYR A 117 -2.70 0.08 9.35
N PHE A 118 -3.58 0.39 8.41
CA PHE A 118 -3.86 -0.46 7.27
C PHE A 118 -2.66 -0.58 6.30
N GLU A 119 -2.11 0.54 5.85
CA GLU A 119 -1.04 0.60 4.85
C GLU A 119 0.30 0.07 5.37
N THR A 120 0.65 0.46 6.61
CA THR A 120 1.98 0.20 7.18
C THR A 120 2.02 -1.12 7.95
N HIS A 121 0.97 -1.42 8.70
CA HIS A 121 0.92 -2.56 9.62
C HIS A 121 -0.01 -3.67 9.13
N GLY A 122 -0.75 -3.47 8.04
CA GLY A 122 -1.69 -4.45 7.50
C GLY A 122 -2.94 -4.65 8.35
N PHE A 123 -3.24 -3.71 9.26
CA PHE A 123 -4.32 -3.84 10.24
C PHE A 123 -5.65 -3.35 9.64
N PRO A 124 -6.69 -4.20 9.51
CA PRO A 124 -7.96 -3.82 8.89
C PRO A 124 -8.68 -2.66 9.59
N LEU A 125 -9.49 -1.91 8.85
CA LEU A 125 -10.26 -0.79 9.40
C LEU A 125 -11.27 -1.28 10.45
N GLU A 126 -11.92 -2.42 10.19
CA GLU A 126 -12.96 -2.99 11.05
C GLU A 126 -12.39 -3.33 12.43
N MET A 127 -11.20 -3.95 12.47
CA MET A 127 -10.51 -4.26 13.73
C MET A 127 -9.96 -3.00 14.41
N THR A 128 -9.56 -1.99 13.62
CA THR A 128 -9.15 -0.68 14.15
C THR A 128 -10.32 0.00 14.86
N GLN A 129 -11.51 -0.04 14.25
CA GLN A 129 -12.74 0.50 14.82
C GLN A 129 -13.11 -0.24 16.10
N GLU A 130 -13.07 -1.56 16.10
CA GLU A 130 -13.42 -2.39 17.27
C GLU A 130 -12.55 -2.05 18.50
N ILE A 131 -11.22 -2.05 18.36
CA ILE A 131 -10.30 -1.75 19.48
C ILE A 131 -10.46 -0.31 19.99
N LEU A 132 -10.66 0.63 19.06
CA LEU A 132 -10.84 2.03 19.42
C LEU A 132 -12.19 2.26 20.10
N GLU A 133 -13.27 1.61 19.65
CA GLU A 133 -14.58 1.68 20.27
C GLU A 133 -14.61 1.09 21.68
N GLU A 134 -13.92 -0.05 21.90
CA GLU A 134 -13.72 -0.63 23.24
C GLU A 134 -13.01 0.34 24.19
N SER A 135 -12.12 1.17 23.64
CA SER A 135 -11.36 2.18 24.38
C SER A 135 -12.06 3.55 24.45
N GLY A 136 -13.30 3.65 23.96
CA GLY A 136 -14.09 4.89 23.99
C GLY A 136 -13.78 5.90 22.88
N PHE A 137 -13.04 5.50 21.85
CA PHE A 137 -12.72 6.28 20.67
C PHE A 137 -13.60 5.89 19.48
N LYS A 138 -13.78 6.80 18.52
CA LYS A 138 -14.40 6.52 17.20
C LYS A 138 -13.33 6.62 16.12
N VAL A 139 -13.63 6.15 14.91
CA VAL A 139 -12.77 6.35 13.73
C VAL A 139 -13.50 7.18 12.69
N ASP A 140 -12.79 8.12 12.08
CA ASP A 140 -13.25 8.83 10.89
C ASP A 140 -13.12 7.93 9.64
N SER A 141 -14.18 7.16 9.39
CA SER A 141 -14.26 6.25 8.25
C SER A 141 -14.22 6.98 6.90
N GLU A 142 -14.84 8.16 6.81
CA GLU A 142 -14.83 8.94 5.56
C GLU A 142 -13.42 9.44 5.22
N GLY A 143 -12.67 9.88 6.24
CA GLY A 143 -11.26 10.24 6.09
C GLY A 143 -10.39 9.05 5.68
N PHE A 144 -10.70 7.84 6.16
CA PHE A 144 -10.00 6.62 5.76
C PHE A 144 -10.23 6.34 4.29
N ASP A 145 -11.50 6.35 3.85
CA ASP A 145 -11.87 6.11 2.46
C ASP A 145 -11.21 7.12 1.52
N LYS A 146 -11.16 8.39 1.94
CA LYS A 146 -10.47 9.43 1.17
C LYS A 146 -8.97 9.16 1.06
N ALA A 147 -8.29 8.84 2.17
CA ALA A 147 -6.85 8.51 2.17
C ALA A 147 -6.55 7.27 1.31
N PHE A 148 -7.40 6.25 1.42
CA PHE A 148 -7.35 5.02 0.61
C PHE A 148 -7.52 5.33 -0.88
N LEU A 149 -8.51 6.14 -1.25
CA LEU A 149 -8.76 6.57 -2.63
C LEU A 149 -7.62 7.43 -3.18
N GLU A 150 -7.05 8.34 -2.39
CA GLU A 150 -5.90 9.15 -2.80
C GLU A 150 -4.66 8.29 -3.04
N HIS A 151 -4.38 7.31 -2.16
CA HIS A 151 -3.32 6.33 -2.37
C HIS A 151 -3.54 5.51 -3.64
N GLN A 152 -4.78 5.08 -3.89
CA GLN A 152 -5.15 4.36 -5.11
C GLN A 152 -4.96 5.24 -6.36
N LYS A 153 -5.37 6.51 -6.32
CA LYS A 153 -5.18 7.47 -7.42
C LYS A 153 -3.71 7.77 -7.68
N LYS A 154 -2.89 7.98 -6.66
CA LYS A 154 -1.43 8.15 -6.81
C LYS A 154 -0.78 6.92 -7.45
N SER A 155 -1.20 5.73 -7.03
CA SER A 155 -0.76 4.47 -7.62
C SER A 155 -1.17 4.33 -9.10
N ARG A 156 -2.35 4.85 -9.48
CA ARG A 156 -2.87 4.86 -10.86
C ARG A 156 -2.26 5.96 -11.74
N ALA A 157 -2.06 7.17 -11.25
CA ALA A 157 -1.44 8.27 -12.01
C ALA A 157 0.03 7.95 -12.38
N GLY A 158 0.76 7.27 -11.48
CA GLY A 158 2.07 6.69 -11.80
C GLY A 158 2.02 5.50 -12.77
N ALA A 159 0.83 5.00 -13.11
CA ALA A 159 0.61 3.98 -14.14
C ALA A 159 0.19 4.58 -15.50
N GLU A 160 -0.39 5.79 -15.55
CA GLU A 160 -0.78 6.48 -16.79
C GLU A 160 0.43 7.00 -17.60
N GLN A 161 1.55 7.32 -16.95
CA GLN A 161 2.83 7.63 -17.61
C GLN A 161 3.54 6.38 -18.17
N LYS A 162 2.98 5.18 -17.96
CA LYS A 162 3.56 3.92 -18.43
C LYS A 162 2.87 3.49 -19.70
N PHE A 163 3.67 3.23 -20.74
CA PHE A 163 3.21 2.62 -21.98
C PHE A 163 2.48 1.29 -21.70
N SER A 164 1.58 0.93 -22.62
CA SER A 164 0.72 -0.26 -22.55
C SER A 164 1.45 -1.48 -21.99
N GLY A 165 1.05 -1.96 -20.81
CA GLY A 165 1.64 -3.16 -20.17
C GLY A 165 2.70 -2.89 -19.10
N GLY A 166 2.93 -1.63 -18.69
CA GLY A 166 3.84 -1.29 -17.59
C GLY A 166 5.25 -0.88 -18.02
N LEU A 167 5.45 -0.59 -19.30
CA LEU A 167 6.71 -0.15 -19.90
C LEU A 167 6.96 1.34 -19.60
N ALA A 168 8.21 1.71 -19.29
CA ALA A 168 8.57 3.10 -19.07
C ALA A 168 8.75 3.90 -20.38
N ASP A 169 9.27 3.26 -21.43
CA ASP A 169 9.53 3.85 -22.75
C ASP A 169 9.62 2.75 -23.84
N ASN A 170 10.11 3.10 -25.04
CA ASN A 170 10.28 2.18 -26.18
C ASN A 170 11.77 1.97 -26.57
N SER A 171 12.70 2.23 -25.65
CA SER A 171 14.13 1.96 -25.86
C SER A 171 14.41 0.48 -26.13
N ASP A 172 15.55 0.18 -26.75
CA ASP A 172 15.94 -1.20 -27.01
C ASP A 172 16.15 -1.99 -25.72
N GLU A 173 16.60 -1.35 -24.64
CA GLU A 173 16.71 -1.95 -23.32
C GLU A 173 15.35 -2.37 -22.76
N VAL A 174 14.34 -1.50 -22.84
CA VAL A 174 12.98 -1.82 -22.41
C VAL A 174 12.37 -2.93 -23.27
N ARG A 175 12.61 -2.93 -24.58
CA ARG A 175 12.17 -4.00 -25.49
C ARG A 175 12.74 -5.35 -25.13
N LYS A 176 14.04 -5.41 -24.81
CA LYS A 176 14.71 -6.65 -24.37
C LYS A 176 14.17 -7.13 -23.03
N LEU A 177 14.02 -6.25 -22.05
CA LEU A 177 13.46 -6.59 -20.74
C LEU A 177 11.98 -6.99 -20.82
N HIS A 178 11.25 -6.46 -21.79
CA HIS A 178 9.88 -6.88 -22.07
C HIS A 178 9.83 -8.31 -22.63
N THR A 179 10.66 -8.64 -23.62
CA THR A 179 10.80 -10.04 -24.08
C THR A 179 11.23 -10.96 -22.94
N ALA A 180 12.17 -10.53 -22.09
CA ALA A 180 12.59 -11.30 -20.92
C ALA A 180 11.45 -11.54 -19.92
N THR A 181 10.49 -10.61 -19.82
CA THR A 181 9.32 -10.75 -18.95
C THR A 181 8.41 -11.90 -19.40
N HIS A 182 8.21 -12.06 -20.72
CA HIS A 182 7.45 -13.18 -21.30
C HIS A 182 8.15 -14.52 -21.10
N LEU A 183 9.47 -14.57 -21.33
CA LEU A 183 10.26 -15.76 -21.05
C LEU A 183 10.15 -16.18 -19.57
N MET A 184 10.23 -15.20 -18.67
CA MET A 184 10.14 -15.42 -17.23
C MET A 184 8.74 -15.89 -16.80
N LEU A 185 7.66 -15.31 -17.34
CA LEU A 185 6.30 -15.75 -17.01
C LEU A 185 6.07 -17.20 -17.41
N GLU A 186 6.49 -17.60 -18.62
CA GLU A 186 6.37 -18.99 -19.04
C GLU A 186 7.28 -19.91 -18.22
N ALA A 187 8.50 -19.48 -17.87
CA ALA A 187 9.37 -20.23 -16.97
C ALA A 187 8.73 -20.44 -15.58
N LEU A 188 8.14 -19.39 -14.99
CA LEU A 188 7.40 -19.49 -13.73
C LEU A 188 6.23 -20.48 -13.85
N LYS A 189 5.48 -20.46 -14.96
CA LYS A 189 4.40 -21.43 -15.20
C LYS A 189 4.88 -22.88 -15.31
N ARG A 190 6.07 -23.10 -15.87
CA ARG A 190 6.68 -24.44 -15.96
C ARG A 190 7.17 -24.96 -14.61
N VAL A 191 7.75 -24.07 -13.79
CA VAL A 191 8.34 -24.44 -12.49
C VAL A 191 7.29 -24.54 -11.38
N LEU A 192 6.37 -23.57 -11.32
CA LEU A 192 5.41 -23.42 -10.22
C LEU A 192 4.02 -23.95 -10.57
N GLY A 193 3.72 -24.08 -11.87
CA GLY A 193 2.45 -24.61 -12.38
C GLY A 193 1.68 -23.61 -13.24
N ARG A 194 0.77 -24.13 -14.07
CA ARG A 194 0.04 -23.35 -15.08
C ARG A 194 -0.95 -22.31 -14.51
N HIS A 195 -1.24 -22.37 -13.20
CA HIS A 195 -2.11 -21.43 -12.49
C HIS A 195 -1.44 -20.08 -12.20
N VAL A 196 -0.12 -19.95 -12.44
CA VAL A 196 0.59 -18.68 -12.29
C VAL A 196 0.16 -17.71 -13.38
N GLU A 197 -0.28 -16.53 -12.97
CA GLU A 197 -0.74 -15.43 -13.79
C GLU A 197 -0.07 -14.13 -13.36
N GLN A 198 0.09 -13.23 -14.33
CA GLN A 198 0.56 -11.88 -14.05
C GLN A 198 -0.50 -11.10 -13.24
N LYS A 199 -0.07 -10.49 -12.15
CA LYS A 199 -0.85 -9.53 -11.34
C LYS A 199 -0.32 -8.10 -11.43
N GLY A 200 0.88 -7.90 -11.97
CA GLY A 200 1.45 -6.57 -12.21
C GLY A 200 2.78 -6.63 -12.94
N SER A 201 3.11 -5.57 -13.69
CA SER A 201 4.42 -5.44 -14.33
C SER A 201 4.87 -3.99 -14.37
N ASN A 202 6.17 -3.77 -14.21
CA ASN A 202 6.81 -2.48 -14.44
C ASN A 202 8.23 -2.69 -14.97
N ILE A 203 8.50 -2.19 -16.17
CA ILE A 203 9.77 -2.37 -16.87
C ILE A 203 10.37 -0.98 -17.14
N THR A 204 11.65 -0.81 -16.82
CA THR A 204 12.46 0.36 -17.15
C THR A 204 13.70 -0.10 -17.93
N ALA A 205 14.51 0.82 -18.46
CA ALA A 205 15.75 0.46 -19.14
C ALA A 205 16.75 -0.33 -18.26
N GLU A 206 16.62 -0.22 -16.94
CA GLU A 206 17.55 -0.83 -15.98
C GLU A 206 17.05 -2.17 -15.42
N ARG A 207 15.73 -2.37 -15.32
CA ARG A 207 15.16 -3.54 -14.64
C ARG A 207 13.72 -3.83 -15.04
N LEU A 208 13.33 -5.08 -14.86
CA LEU A 208 11.93 -5.49 -14.78
C LEU A 208 11.50 -5.71 -13.32
N ARG A 209 10.23 -5.43 -13.03
CA ARG A 209 9.51 -5.80 -11.81
C ARG A 209 8.25 -6.51 -12.23
N PHE A 210 8.07 -7.74 -11.77
CA PHE A 210 6.98 -8.59 -12.19
C PHE A 210 6.28 -9.19 -10.97
N ASP A 211 4.96 -9.05 -10.93
CA ASP A 211 4.11 -9.49 -9.84
C ASP A 211 3.21 -10.61 -10.36
N PHE A 212 3.09 -11.70 -9.62
CA PHE A 212 2.33 -12.89 -10.02
C PHE A 212 1.64 -13.54 -8.82
N ASN A 213 0.53 -14.25 -9.04
CA ASN A 213 -0.15 -14.97 -7.98
C ASN A 213 0.64 -16.23 -7.59
N TYR A 214 1.04 -16.29 -6.33
CA TYR A 214 1.64 -17.46 -5.72
C TYR A 214 1.67 -17.26 -4.20
N ASP A 215 1.24 -18.26 -3.43
CA ASP A 215 0.96 -18.08 -2.00
C ASP A 215 2.20 -18.26 -1.11
N SER A 216 3.33 -18.68 -1.66
CA SER A 216 4.55 -18.94 -0.87
C SER A 216 5.80 -18.32 -1.49
N PRO A 217 6.83 -18.04 -0.67
CA PRO A 217 8.14 -17.68 -1.20
C PRO A 217 8.68 -18.77 -2.12
N LEU A 218 9.35 -18.37 -3.20
CA LEU A 218 10.04 -19.32 -4.06
C LEU A 218 11.26 -19.87 -3.32
N THR A 219 11.50 -21.17 -3.45
CA THR A 219 12.75 -21.74 -2.93
C THR A 219 13.94 -21.30 -3.79
N PRO A 220 15.17 -21.31 -3.25
CA PRO A 220 16.37 -21.00 -4.04
C PRO A 220 16.49 -21.85 -5.31
N GLU A 221 16.08 -23.12 -5.24
CA GLU A 221 16.09 -24.05 -6.37
C GLU A 221 15.05 -23.66 -7.43
N GLN A 222 13.85 -23.24 -7.02
CA GLN A 222 12.84 -22.74 -7.96
C GLN A 222 13.30 -21.45 -8.64
N ILE A 223 13.93 -20.53 -7.91
CA ILE A 223 14.51 -19.30 -8.48
C ILE A 223 15.59 -19.67 -9.50
N ALA A 224 16.51 -20.56 -9.14
CA ALA A 224 17.59 -21.00 -10.02
C ALA A 224 17.05 -21.72 -11.27
N GLU A 225 16.01 -22.53 -11.15
CA GLU A 225 15.39 -23.22 -12.29
C GLU A 225 14.69 -22.23 -13.24
N VAL A 226 13.97 -21.24 -12.69
CA VAL A 226 13.37 -20.17 -13.51
C VAL A 226 14.45 -19.40 -14.27
N GLU A 227 15.52 -18.98 -13.59
CA GLU A 227 16.66 -18.31 -14.24
C GLU A 227 17.28 -19.18 -15.33
N LYS A 228 17.48 -20.48 -15.05
CA LYS A 228 18.05 -21.44 -16.00
C LYS A 228 17.19 -21.55 -17.25
N ILE A 229 15.87 -21.76 -17.11
CA ILE A 229 14.94 -21.88 -18.24
C ILE A 229 14.96 -20.62 -19.12
N VAL A 230 14.98 -19.42 -18.51
CA VAL A 230 15.03 -18.16 -19.27
C VAL A 230 16.35 -18.05 -20.04
N ASN A 231 17.48 -18.33 -19.39
CA ASN A 231 18.78 -18.26 -20.06
C ASN A 231 18.97 -19.34 -21.13
N ASP A 232 18.43 -20.54 -20.93
CA ASP A 232 18.41 -21.60 -21.95
C ASP A 232 17.61 -21.15 -23.18
N ALA A 233 16.47 -20.46 -22.98
CA ALA A 233 15.69 -19.89 -24.07
C ALA A 233 16.41 -18.76 -24.81
N ILE A 234 17.09 -17.88 -24.07
CA ILE A 234 17.93 -16.81 -24.66
C ILE A 234 19.05 -17.44 -25.50
N LYS A 235 19.73 -18.47 -24.99
CA LYS A 235 20.80 -19.18 -25.70
C LYS A 235 20.30 -19.89 -26.95
N ALA A 236 19.05 -20.38 -26.95
CA ALA A 236 18.43 -21.02 -28.10
C ALA A 236 18.07 -20.03 -29.22
N ASP A 237 18.07 -18.73 -28.93
CA ASP A 237 17.89 -17.64 -29.90
C ASP A 237 16.58 -17.73 -30.72
N TYR A 238 15.48 -18.07 -30.03
CA TYR A 238 14.15 -18.13 -30.63
C TYR A 238 13.75 -16.81 -31.31
N PRO A 239 13.15 -16.87 -32.52
CA PRO A 239 12.57 -15.71 -33.16
C PRO A 239 11.32 -15.23 -32.40
N VAL A 240 11.16 -13.91 -32.34
CA VAL A 240 10.00 -13.24 -31.73
C VAL A 240 9.18 -12.59 -32.85
N SER A 241 7.92 -12.98 -32.96
CA SER A 241 7.01 -12.47 -33.98
C SER A 241 5.63 -12.19 -33.39
N PHE A 242 4.79 -11.44 -34.10
CA PHE A 242 3.39 -11.31 -33.73
C PHE A 242 2.47 -11.50 -34.92
N THR A 243 1.24 -11.89 -34.62
CA THR A 243 0.14 -11.90 -35.57
C THR A 243 -1.04 -11.13 -34.99
N GLU A 244 -1.70 -10.33 -35.81
CA GLU A 244 -2.96 -9.70 -35.44
C GLU A 244 -4.11 -10.66 -35.70
N MET A 245 -4.94 -10.89 -34.69
CA MET A 245 -6.10 -11.77 -34.76
C MET A 245 -7.19 -11.30 -33.80
N THR A 246 -8.37 -11.89 -33.88
CA THR A 246 -9.46 -11.61 -32.94
C THR A 246 -9.18 -12.21 -31.56
N VAL A 247 -9.85 -11.70 -30.54
CA VAL A 247 -9.78 -12.26 -29.17
C VAL A 247 -10.21 -13.73 -29.16
N LEU A 248 -11.19 -14.11 -29.98
CA LEU A 248 -11.64 -15.50 -30.14
C LEU A 248 -10.54 -16.40 -30.70
N GLU A 249 -9.91 -16.00 -31.81
CA GLU A 249 -8.79 -16.76 -32.40
C GLU A 249 -7.61 -16.89 -31.43
N ALA A 250 -7.31 -15.84 -30.65
CA ALA A 250 -6.27 -15.89 -29.64
C ALA A 250 -6.58 -16.89 -28.51
N ARG A 251 -7.86 -16.98 -28.08
CA ARG A 251 -8.33 -17.98 -27.12
C ARG A 251 -8.21 -19.40 -27.66
N GLU A 252 -8.61 -19.63 -28.90
CA GLU A 252 -8.47 -20.94 -29.56
C GLU A 252 -7.02 -21.40 -29.65
N LYS A 253 -6.10 -20.47 -29.92
CA LYS A 253 -4.65 -20.71 -29.92
C LYS A 253 -4.03 -20.84 -28.54
N LYS A 254 -4.83 -20.79 -27.47
CA LYS A 254 -4.39 -20.86 -26.07
C LYS A 254 -3.32 -19.82 -25.73
N ALA A 255 -3.36 -18.65 -26.38
CA ALA A 255 -2.49 -17.55 -26.01
C ALA A 255 -2.75 -17.18 -24.54
N THR A 256 -1.69 -16.88 -23.79
CA THR A 256 -1.83 -16.37 -22.43
C THR A 256 -2.16 -14.87 -22.48
N GLY A 257 -3.08 -14.42 -21.64
CA GLY A 257 -3.43 -13.00 -21.55
C GLY A 257 -4.56 -12.76 -20.55
N VAL A 258 -4.71 -11.52 -20.09
CA VAL A 258 -5.85 -11.12 -19.26
C VAL A 258 -7.07 -10.98 -20.18
N PHE A 259 -7.77 -12.09 -20.42
CA PHE A 259 -8.93 -12.14 -21.29
C PHE A 259 -10.18 -11.54 -20.66
N ALA A 260 -10.27 -11.54 -19.33
CA ALA A 260 -11.50 -11.31 -18.60
C ALA A 260 -11.87 -9.82 -18.49
N ASP A 261 -10.94 -8.96 -18.07
CA ASP A 261 -11.34 -7.62 -17.66
C ASP A 261 -11.36 -6.56 -18.79
N LYS A 262 -10.68 -6.81 -19.91
CA LYS A 262 -10.43 -5.78 -20.93
C LYS A 262 -11.16 -6.00 -22.26
N TYR A 263 -11.60 -7.22 -22.56
CA TYR A 263 -12.09 -7.60 -23.89
C TYR A 263 -13.39 -8.42 -23.89
N GLU A 264 -13.96 -8.74 -22.72
CA GLU A 264 -15.20 -9.55 -22.64
C GLU A 264 -16.39 -8.89 -23.35
N GLY A 265 -16.38 -7.57 -23.56
CA GLY A 265 -17.41 -6.85 -24.33
C GLY A 265 -17.13 -6.71 -25.84
N GLU A 266 -15.91 -6.96 -26.32
CA GLU A 266 -15.48 -6.74 -27.72
C GLU A 266 -14.69 -7.96 -28.25
N LEU A 267 -15.38 -9.10 -28.36
CA LEU A 267 -14.79 -10.34 -28.90
C LEU A 267 -14.34 -10.23 -30.37
N SER A 268 -14.82 -9.21 -31.09
CA SER A 268 -14.43 -8.86 -32.45
C SER A 268 -13.21 -7.92 -32.54
N GLY A 269 -12.73 -7.41 -31.41
CA GLY A 269 -11.54 -6.56 -31.36
C GLY A 269 -10.29 -7.31 -31.84
N LYS A 270 -9.47 -6.66 -32.67
CA LYS A 270 -8.16 -7.20 -33.07
C LYS A 270 -7.14 -6.98 -31.96
N VAL A 271 -6.42 -8.05 -31.62
CA VAL A 271 -5.32 -8.05 -30.66
C VAL A 271 -4.04 -8.54 -31.34
N LYS A 272 -2.89 -8.07 -30.85
CA LYS A 272 -1.59 -8.61 -31.24
C LYS A 272 -1.23 -9.78 -30.32
N VAL A 273 -1.01 -10.94 -30.92
CA VAL A 273 -0.49 -12.13 -30.21
C VAL A 273 0.98 -12.28 -30.58
N TYR A 274 1.85 -12.05 -29.62
CA TYR A 274 3.27 -12.31 -29.74
C TYR A 274 3.56 -13.79 -29.50
N SER A 275 4.45 -14.36 -30.31
CA SER A 275 4.96 -15.72 -30.20
C SER A 275 6.47 -15.66 -30.12
N ILE A 276 7.03 -16.28 -29.08
CA ILE A 276 8.46 -16.58 -28.97
C ILE A 276 8.61 -18.03 -29.39
N ASP A 277 8.70 -18.25 -30.71
CA ASP A 277 8.60 -19.57 -31.33
C ASP A 277 7.47 -20.43 -30.70
N ASP A 278 7.78 -21.67 -30.29
CA ASP A 278 6.89 -22.52 -29.50
C ASP A 278 7.09 -22.39 -27.98
N PHE A 279 7.97 -21.49 -27.53
CA PHE A 279 8.25 -21.29 -26.12
C PHE A 279 7.08 -20.65 -25.38
N SER A 280 6.58 -19.50 -25.86
CA SER A 280 5.42 -18.81 -25.28
C SER A 280 4.59 -18.09 -26.34
N LYS A 281 3.29 -17.92 -26.06
CA LYS A 281 2.33 -17.18 -26.90
C LYS A 281 1.45 -16.31 -26.02
N GLU A 282 1.50 -15.00 -26.23
CA GLU A 282 0.90 -14.02 -25.32
C GLU A 282 0.24 -12.86 -26.06
N ILE A 283 -0.93 -12.42 -25.58
CA ILE A 283 -1.53 -11.16 -26.07
C ILE A 283 -0.74 -10.01 -25.45
N CYS A 284 -0.08 -9.21 -26.30
CA CYS A 284 0.71 -8.08 -25.84
C CYS A 284 0.70 -6.93 -26.86
N GLY A 285 0.65 -5.70 -26.36
CA GLY A 285 0.63 -4.48 -27.19
C GLY A 285 1.94 -3.69 -27.20
N GLY A 286 2.91 -4.06 -26.36
CA GLY A 286 4.20 -3.37 -26.28
C GLY A 286 5.20 -3.84 -27.36
N PRO A 287 6.34 -3.15 -27.51
CA PRO A 287 7.42 -3.55 -28.41
C PRO A 287 8.30 -4.64 -27.78
N HIS A 288 8.92 -5.46 -28.62
CA HIS A 288 9.78 -6.59 -28.22
C HIS A 288 11.10 -6.57 -28.98
N ALA A 289 12.09 -7.31 -28.47
CA ALA A 289 13.26 -7.73 -29.25
C ALA A 289 12.82 -8.65 -30.41
N THR A 290 13.61 -8.73 -31.48
CA THR A 290 13.28 -9.59 -32.64
C THR A 290 13.71 -11.04 -32.44
N HIS A 291 14.73 -11.25 -31.62
CA HIS A 291 15.27 -12.56 -31.27
C HIS A 291 15.63 -12.62 -29.78
N THR A 292 15.49 -13.79 -29.17
CA THR A 292 15.80 -13.94 -27.74
C THR A 292 17.29 -13.87 -27.42
N GLY A 293 18.19 -14.18 -28.37
CA GLY A 293 19.63 -14.07 -28.20
C GLY A 293 20.13 -12.63 -28.06
N GLU A 294 19.33 -11.64 -28.46
CA GLU A 294 19.65 -10.22 -28.30
C GLU A 294 19.64 -9.74 -26.83
N LEU A 295 19.06 -10.54 -25.93
CA LEU A 295 18.84 -10.18 -24.52
C LEU A 295 20.11 -10.29 -23.67
N GLY A 296 21.15 -11.00 -24.12
CA GLY A 296 22.35 -11.27 -23.32
C GLY A 296 22.11 -12.40 -22.33
N SER A 297 22.04 -12.09 -21.03
CA SER A 297 21.76 -13.04 -19.96
C SER A 297 20.79 -12.46 -18.94
N PHE A 298 19.96 -13.31 -18.34
CA PHE A 298 18.93 -12.90 -17.39
C PHE A 298 19.30 -13.27 -15.95
N LYS A 299 19.04 -12.35 -15.01
CA LYS A 299 19.24 -12.57 -13.58
C LYS A 299 18.07 -12.03 -12.76
N ILE A 300 17.53 -12.86 -11.88
CA ILE A 300 16.65 -12.48 -10.78
C ILE A 300 17.51 -11.89 -9.66
N VAL A 301 17.30 -10.61 -9.38
CA VAL A 301 18.02 -9.86 -8.34
C VAL A 301 17.35 -10.01 -6.99
N LYS A 302 16.01 -10.05 -6.96
CA LYS A 302 15.24 -10.13 -5.73
C LYS A 302 13.90 -10.80 -5.97
N GLU A 303 13.51 -11.66 -5.03
CA GLU A 303 12.17 -12.22 -4.87
C GLU A 303 11.64 -11.81 -3.49
N GLN A 304 10.38 -11.39 -3.39
CA GLN A 304 9.75 -11.00 -2.13
C GLN A 304 8.22 -11.01 -2.22
N SER A 305 7.56 -10.98 -1.05
CA SER A 305 6.11 -10.75 -0.99
C SER A 305 5.76 -9.35 -1.52
N SER A 306 4.66 -9.24 -2.28
CA SER A 306 4.08 -7.95 -2.66
C SER A 306 2.83 -7.63 -1.85
N SER A 307 1.96 -8.62 -1.67
CA SER A 307 0.72 -8.59 -0.87
C SER A 307 0.28 -10.04 -0.63
N ALA A 308 -0.80 -10.26 0.13
CA ALA A 308 -1.38 -11.59 0.28
C ALA A 308 -1.63 -12.24 -1.10
N GLY A 309 -1.18 -13.50 -1.26
CA GLY A 309 -1.29 -14.27 -2.50
C GLY A 309 -0.49 -13.76 -3.71
N VAL A 310 0.36 -12.73 -3.57
CA VAL A 310 1.11 -12.13 -4.68
C VAL A 310 2.60 -12.01 -4.36
N ARG A 311 3.43 -12.60 -5.23
CA ARG A 311 4.89 -12.50 -5.18
C ARG A 311 5.41 -11.51 -6.20
N ARG A 312 6.60 -10.95 -5.93
CA ARG A 312 7.28 -9.97 -6.79
C ARG A 312 8.71 -10.40 -7.06
N ILE A 313 9.06 -10.47 -8.34
CA ILE A 313 10.42 -10.62 -8.83
C ILE A 313 10.93 -9.29 -9.38
N LYS A 314 12.19 -8.96 -9.07
CA LYS A 314 12.97 -7.95 -9.78
C LYS A 314 14.07 -8.65 -10.57
N GLY A 315 14.13 -8.41 -11.88
CA GLY A 315 15.11 -9.00 -12.77
C GLY A 315 15.84 -7.96 -13.61
N VAL A 316 17.01 -8.32 -14.10
CA VAL A 316 17.85 -7.49 -14.99
C VAL A 316 18.41 -8.34 -16.12
N LEU A 317 18.83 -7.68 -17.20
CA LEU A 317 19.65 -8.28 -18.25
C LEU A 317 21.12 -7.87 -18.06
N ARG A 318 22.04 -8.75 -18.48
CA ARG A 318 23.49 -8.53 -18.46
C ARG A 318 24.13 -9.03 -19.75
#